data_AF-A0A3D5JI54-F1
#
_entry.id   AF-A0A3D5JI54-F1
#
_cell.length_a   1.000
_cell.length_b   1.000
_cell.length_c   1.000
_cell.angle_alpha   90.00
_cell.angle_beta   90.00
_cell.angle_gamma   90.00
#
_symmetry.space_group_name_H-M   'P 1'
#
loop_
_entity.id
_entity.type
_entity.pdbx_description
1 polymer ?
#
loop_
_entity_poly.entity_id
_entity_poly.type
_entity_poly.pdbx_seq_one_letter_code
_entity_poly.pdbx_strand_id
1 'polypeptide(L)'
;MSCMDASPDMAAMAQELHGIEVRQMGFDQLADDALYDGVWASFSLLHAPRADMPANLARIHRALKADGILYIGLKTGGHEERDAAGRFYAYFGEEELRDHLGVAGFTILEVETDSITGMLGTPEPCIHITAKRG
;
A
#
# COMPACT_ATOMS: atom_id res chain seq x y z
N MET A 1 -3.15 6.69 -16.30
CA MET A 1 -2.71 6.49 -14.91
C MET A 1 -3.83 6.99 -14.00
N SER A 2 -4.15 6.28 -12.92
CA SER A 2 -5.16 6.71 -11.94
C SER A 2 -4.49 6.86 -10.58
N CYS A 3 -4.71 7.99 -9.92
CA CYS A 3 -4.17 8.28 -8.59
C CYS A 3 -5.32 8.32 -7.58
N MET A 4 -5.05 7.87 -6.35
CA MET A 4 -5.99 7.96 -5.24
C MET A 4 -5.26 8.44 -3.99
N ASP A 5 -5.93 9.26 -3.19
CA ASP A 5 -5.47 9.70 -1.88
C ASP A 5 -6.69 9.97 -0.99
N ALA A 6 -6.60 9.67 0.31
CA ALA A 6 -7.69 9.96 1.24
C ALA A 6 -7.72 11.45 1.64
N SER A 7 -6.57 12.15 1.53
CA SER A 7 -6.42 13.54 1.91
C SER A 7 -6.91 14.48 0.82
N PRO A 8 -7.91 15.34 1.09
CA PRO A 8 -8.34 16.37 0.14
C PRO A 8 -7.20 17.35 -0.18
N ASP A 9 -6.36 17.67 0.82
CA ASP A 9 -5.27 18.62 0.65
C ASP A 9 -4.18 18.05 -0.27
N MET A 10 -3.85 16.75 -0.12
CA MET A 10 -2.89 16.09 -1.02
C MET A 10 -3.43 16.03 -2.46
N ALA A 11 -4.72 15.71 -2.63
CA ALA A 11 -5.37 15.70 -3.94
C ALA A 11 -5.36 17.09 -4.60
N ALA A 12 -5.68 18.14 -3.84
CA ALA A 12 -5.64 19.52 -4.32
C ALA A 12 -4.22 19.95 -4.71
N MET A 13 -3.22 19.67 -3.87
CA MET A 13 -1.82 19.99 -4.17
C MET A 13 -1.30 19.26 -5.41
N ALA A 14 -1.65 17.98 -5.60
CA ALA A 14 -1.26 17.22 -6.79
C ALA A 14 -1.84 17.84 -8.08
N GLN A 15 -3.10 18.30 -8.02
CA GLN A 15 -3.74 18.99 -9.14
C GLN A 15 -3.11 20.37 -9.41
N GLU A 16 -2.88 21.17 -8.36
CA GLU A 16 -2.34 22.52 -8.48
C GLU A 16 -0.89 22.53 -8.99
N LEU A 17 -0.04 21.68 -8.41
CA LEU A 17 1.40 21.69 -8.70
C LEU A 17 1.77 20.86 -9.93
N HIS A 18 0.99 19.83 -10.25
CA HIS A 18 1.37 18.83 -11.25
C HIS A 18 0.27 18.54 -12.29
N GLY A 19 -0.91 19.11 -12.17
CA GLY A 19 -2.02 18.82 -13.08
C GLY A 19 -2.56 17.39 -12.96
N ILE A 20 -2.26 16.70 -11.86
CA ILE A 20 -2.64 15.31 -11.64
C ILE A 20 -4.01 15.25 -10.98
N GLU A 21 -4.98 14.65 -11.66
CA GLU A 21 -6.28 14.35 -11.09
C GLU A 21 -6.16 13.18 -10.10
N VAL A 22 -6.52 13.43 -8.84
CA VAL A 22 -6.50 12.44 -7.77
C VAL A 22 -7.93 12.15 -7.34
N ARG A 23 -8.33 10.88 -7.36
CA ARG A 23 -9.60 10.44 -6.78
C ARG A 23 -9.48 10.52 -5.26
N GLN A 24 -10.20 11.46 -4.64
CA GLN A 24 -10.21 11.59 -3.19
C GLN A 24 -11.00 10.43 -2.57
N MET A 25 -10.31 9.40 -2.08
CA MET A 25 -10.91 8.20 -1.50
C MET A 25 -9.92 7.38 -0.67
N GLY A 26 -10.44 6.69 0.34
CA GLY A 26 -9.70 5.68 1.11
C GLY A 26 -9.59 4.33 0.41
N PHE A 27 -8.74 3.45 0.94
CA PHE A 27 -8.59 2.08 0.44
C PHE A 27 -9.89 1.27 0.55
N ASP A 28 -10.67 1.51 1.59
CA ASP A 28 -11.94 0.85 1.88
C ASP A 28 -13.03 1.17 0.84
N GLN A 29 -12.88 2.28 0.13
CA GLN A 29 -13.77 2.75 -0.93
C GLN A 29 -13.36 2.24 -2.32
N LEU A 30 -12.20 1.60 -2.48
CA LEU A 30 -11.78 1.05 -3.77
C LEU A 30 -12.79 -0.02 -4.20
N ALA A 31 -13.61 0.33 -5.19
CA ALA A 31 -14.72 -0.47 -5.71
C ALA A 31 -14.49 -0.98 -7.14
N ASP A 32 -13.38 -0.58 -7.77
CA ASP A 32 -13.04 -0.96 -9.15
C ASP A 32 -12.91 -2.49 -9.30
N ASP A 33 -13.20 -2.97 -10.51
CA ASP A 33 -13.16 -4.39 -10.88
C ASP A 33 -12.45 -4.56 -12.23
N ALA A 34 -11.38 -5.36 -12.23
CA ALA A 34 -10.56 -5.67 -13.41
C ALA A 34 -10.21 -4.44 -14.27
N LEU A 35 -9.84 -3.33 -13.63
CA LEU A 35 -9.58 -2.05 -14.29
C LEU A 35 -8.09 -1.83 -14.55
N TYR A 36 -7.22 -2.28 -13.64
CA TYR A 36 -5.80 -1.93 -13.63
C TYR A 36 -4.90 -3.08 -14.05
N ASP A 37 -3.93 -2.81 -14.94
CA ASP A 37 -2.86 -3.76 -15.25
C ASP A 37 -1.82 -3.83 -14.11
N GLY A 38 -1.75 -2.81 -13.27
CA GLY A 38 -0.91 -2.82 -12.08
C GLY A 38 -1.33 -1.80 -11.02
N VAL A 39 -0.97 -2.07 -9.76
CA VAL A 39 -1.18 -1.21 -8.60
C VAL A 39 0.15 -1.00 -7.90
N TRP A 40 0.47 0.26 -7.59
CA TRP A 40 1.67 0.65 -6.87
C TRP A 40 1.30 1.19 -5.49
N ALA A 41 1.50 0.39 -4.44
CA ALA A 41 1.20 0.70 -3.05
C ALA A 41 2.49 0.87 -2.22
N SER A 42 3.29 1.88 -2.57
CA SER A 42 4.55 2.17 -1.86
C SER A 42 4.29 2.91 -0.56
N PHE A 43 4.55 2.25 0.57
CA PHE A 43 4.46 2.82 1.93
C PHE A 43 3.14 3.54 2.24
N SER A 44 2.05 3.15 1.58
CA SER A 44 0.74 3.78 1.72
C SER A 44 -0.18 2.98 2.65
N LEU A 45 -0.23 1.65 2.49
CA LEU A 45 -1.09 0.77 3.30
C LEU A 45 -0.70 0.70 4.78
N LEU A 46 0.54 1.04 5.13
CA LEU A 46 1.00 1.18 6.52
C LEU A 46 0.34 2.33 7.28
N HIS A 47 -0.49 3.15 6.63
CA HIS A 47 -1.28 4.21 7.27
C HIS A 47 -2.72 3.78 7.59
N ALA A 48 -3.10 2.53 7.29
CA ALA A 48 -4.37 1.94 7.68
C ALA A 48 -4.18 0.93 8.84
N PRO A 49 -5.19 0.73 9.71
CA PRO A 49 -5.13 -0.29 10.76
C PRO A 49 -4.72 -1.66 10.24
N ARG A 50 -3.93 -2.42 11.01
CA ARG A 50 -3.49 -3.79 10.67
C ARG A 50 -4.67 -4.70 10.38
N ALA A 51 -5.76 -4.54 11.13
CA ALA A 51 -6.99 -5.30 10.95
C ALA A 51 -7.64 -5.13 9.56
N ASP A 52 -7.38 -4.01 8.87
CA ASP A 52 -7.96 -3.71 7.56
C ASP A 52 -7.13 -4.27 6.40
N MET A 53 -5.88 -4.71 6.65
CA MET A 53 -4.98 -5.20 5.61
C MET A 53 -5.59 -6.31 4.74
N PRO A 54 -6.21 -7.38 5.29
CA PRO A 54 -6.82 -8.42 4.45
C PRO A 54 -7.90 -7.87 3.51
N ALA A 55 -8.74 -6.97 3.99
CA ALA A 55 -9.82 -6.39 3.20
C ALA A 55 -9.28 -5.41 2.15
N ASN A 56 -8.22 -4.67 2.45
CA ASN A 56 -7.57 -3.77 1.50
C ASN A 56 -6.89 -4.55 0.37
N LEU A 57 -6.18 -5.63 0.68
CA LEU A 57 -5.58 -6.52 -0.33
C LEU A 57 -6.66 -7.17 -1.22
N ALA A 58 -7.79 -7.60 -0.65
CA ALA A 58 -8.90 -8.14 -1.44
C ALA A 58 -9.49 -7.13 -2.43
N ARG A 59 -9.62 -5.85 -2.03
CA ARG A 59 -10.08 -4.78 -2.93
C ARG A 59 -9.08 -4.50 -4.05
N ILE A 60 -7.79 -4.46 -3.72
CA ILE A 60 -6.71 -4.30 -4.71
C ILE A 60 -6.70 -5.48 -5.69
N HIS A 61 -6.83 -6.71 -5.19
CA HIS A 61 -6.92 -7.91 -6.01
C HIS A 61 -8.09 -7.84 -7.00
N ARG A 62 -9.29 -7.44 -6.54
CA ARG A 62 -10.46 -7.25 -7.42
C ARG A 62 -10.20 -6.18 -8.48
N ALA A 63 -9.59 -5.06 -8.11
CA ALA A 63 -9.35 -3.93 -9.01
C ALA A 63 -8.31 -4.22 -10.11
N LEU A 64 -7.37 -5.13 -9.89
CA LEU A 64 -6.38 -5.57 -10.89
C LEU A 64 -7.04 -6.43 -11.97
N LYS A 65 -6.58 -6.42 -13.21
CA LYS A 65 -6.95 -7.41 -14.23
C LYS A 65 -6.32 -8.77 -13.92
N ALA A 66 -6.77 -9.82 -14.61
CA ALA A 66 -6.05 -11.09 -14.63
C ALA A 66 -4.58 -10.86 -15.01
N ASP A 67 -3.66 -11.55 -14.33
CA ASP A 67 -2.21 -11.36 -14.43
C ASP A 67 -1.68 -9.94 -14.06
N GLY A 68 -2.53 -9.08 -13.49
CA GLY A 68 -2.13 -7.74 -13.06
C GLY A 68 -1.13 -7.75 -11.90
N ILE A 69 -0.27 -6.74 -11.82
CA ILE A 69 0.85 -6.69 -10.87
C ILE A 69 0.55 -5.77 -9.68
N LEU A 70 0.80 -6.26 -8.48
CA LEU A 70 0.87 -5.46 -7.26
C LEU A 70 2.33 -5.25 -6.87
N TYR A 71 2.73 -4.00 -6.70
CA TYR A 71 3.89 -3.64 -5.89
C TYR A 71 3.41 -3.12 -4.53
N ILE A 72 3.98 -3.64 -3.43
CA ILE A 72 3.72 -3.18 -2.08
C ILE A 72 5.04 -2.96 -1.33
N GLY A 73 5.18 -1.78 -0.69
CA GLY A 73 6.31 -1.46 0.18
C GLY A 73 5.81 -1.15 1.58
N LEU A 74 6.39 -1.78 2.61
CA LEU A 74 5.99 -1.60 4.01
C LEU A 74 7.21 -1.54 4.93
N LYS A 75 7.07 -0.86 6.06
CA LYS A 75 8.01 -0.99 7.17
C LYS A 75 7.78 -2.32 7.89
N THR A 76 8.86 -2.99 8.31
CA THR A 76 8.77 -4.29 8.95
C THR A 76 8.68 -4.20 10.48
N GLY A 77 7.91 -5.10 11.08
CA GLY A 77 7.63 -5.13 12.53
C GLY A 77 6.38 -5.95 12.83
N GLY A 78 5.75 -5.72 13.99
CA GLY A 78 4.55 -6.48 14.40
C GLY A 78 3.62 -5.70 15.32
N HIS A 79 3.63 -4.37 15.20
CA HIS A 79 2.90 -3.46 16.07
C HIS A 79 2.28 -2.31 15.29
N GLU A 80 1.49 -1.51 15.98
CA GLU A 80 0.98 -0.23 15.52
C GLU A 80 1.49 0.86 16.46
N GLU A 81 1.77 2.04 15.92
CA GLU A 81 2.16 3.18 16.73
C GLU A 81 1.77 4.50 16.06
N ARG A 82 1.85 5.58 16.85
CA ARG A 82 1.93 6.93 16.31
C ARG A 82 3.31 7.48 16.59
N ASP A 83 3.92 8.04 15.56
CA ASP A 83 5.21 8.69 15.71
C ASP A 83 5.10 10.03 16.44
N ALA A 84 6.24 10.70 16.67
CA ALA A 84 6.30 11.99 17.34
C ALA A 84 5.55 13.12 16.59
N ALA A 85 5.27 12.95 15.29
CA ALA A 85 4.48 13.86 14.48
C ALA A 85 2.98 13.49 14.44
N GLY A 86 2.57 12.45 15.18
CA GLY A 86 1.19 11.97 15.28
C GLY A 86 0.73 11.09 14.12
N ARG A 87 1.62 10.70 13.20
CA ARG A 87 1.29 9.84 12.05
C ARG A 87 1.14 8.40 12.50
N PHE A 88 0.07 7.75 12.06
CA PHE A 88 -0.18 6.35 12.35
C PHE A 88 0.65 5.44 11.44
N TYR A 89 1.22 4.39 12.01
CA TYR A 89 1.98 3.36 11.33
C TYR A 89 1.51 1.97 11.76
N ALA A 90 1.25 1.10 10.80
CA ALA A 90 1.07 -0.33 10.94
C ALA A 90 2.28 -1.04 10.31
N TYR A 91 3.02 -1.82 11.12
CA TYR A 91 4.21 -2.54 10.70
C TYR A 91 3.89 -4.01 10.50
N PHE A 92 4.43 -4.66 9.47
CA PHE A 92 4.13 -6.06 9.14
C PHE A 92 5.40 -6.91 9.02
N GLY A 93 5.35 -8.13 9.55
CA GLY A 93 6.44 -9.10 9.39
C GLY A 93 6.47 -9.65 7.97
N GLU A 94 7.62 -10.15 7.52
CA GLU A 94 7.72 -10.76 6.18
C GLU A 94 6.78 -11.96 6.03
N GLU A 95 6.80 -12.90 6.98
CA GLU A 95 5.94 -14.09 6.94
C GLU A 95 4.44 -13.71 6.98
N GLU A 96 4.08 -12.78 7.87
CA GLU A 96 2.71 -12.25 7.94
C GLU A 96 2.26 -11.62 6.62
N LEU A 97 3.12 -10.83 5.98
CA LEU A 97 2.80 -10.17 4.72
C LEU A 97 2.66 -11.19 3.58
N ARG A 98 3.53 -12.21 3.55
CA ARG A 98 3.43 -13.33 2.59
C ARG A 98 2.10 -14.07 2.76
N ASP A 99 1.70 -14.36 3.99
CA ASP A 99 0.43 -15.02 4.29
C ASP A 99 -0.76 -14.18 3.86
N HIS A 100 -0.77 -12.88 4.17
CA HIS A 100 -1.81 -11.95 3.75
C HIS A 100 -1.95 -11.88 2.22
N LEU A 101 -0.84 -11.79 1.49
CA LEU A 101 -0.82 -11.79 0.03
C LEU A 101 -1.35 -13.11 -0.54
N GLY A 102 -0.92 -14.25 0.02
CA GLY A 102 -1.38 -15.57 -0.40
C GLY A 102 -2.89 -15.76 -0.19
N VAL A 103 -3.39 -15.39 1.00
CA VAL A 103 -4.84 -15.43 1.32
C VAL A 103 -5.65 -14.51 0.39
N ALA A 104 -5.09 -13.36 0.00
CA ALA A 104 -5.73 -12.45 -0.93
C ALA A 104 -5.69 -12.91 -2.40
N GLY A 105 -5.04 -14.03 -2.71
CA GLY A 105 -4.96 -14.58 -4.07
C GLY A 105 -3.77 -14.12 -4.91
N PHE A 106 -2.75 -13.52 -4.29
CA PHE A 106 -1.54 -13.11 -4.99
C PHE A 106 -0.48 -14.21 -5.03
N THR A 107 0.20 -14.31 -6.17
CA THR A 107 1.44 -15.08 -6.32
C THR A 107 2.64 -14.15 -6.22
N ILE A 108 3.49 -14.35 -5.22
CA ILE A 108 4.70 -13.53 -5.02
C ILE A 108 5.71 -13.82 -6.13
N LEU A 109 6.22 -12.76 -6.76
CA LEU A 109 7.24 -12.83 -7.81
C LEU A 109 8.62 -12.46 -7.28
N GLU A 110 8.71 -11.43 -6.45
CA GLU A 110 9.96 -10.87 -5.96
C GLU A 110 9.78 -10.29 -4.56
N VAL A 111 10.82 -10.42 -3.74
CA VAL A 111 10.88 -9.89 -2.37
C VAL A 111 12.26 -9.27 -2.17
N GLU A 112 12.29 -8.02 -1.74
CA GLU A 112 13.50 -7.28 -1.39
C GLU A 112 13.36 -6.69 0.00
N THR A 113 14.40 -6.78 0.82
CA THR A 113 14.47 -6.15 2.13
C THR A 113 15.47 -5.01 2.09
N ASP A 114 15.11 -3.86 2.66
CA ASP A 114 15.94 -2.66 2.67
C ASP A 114 15.83 -1.92 4.02
N SER A 115 16.49 -0.77 4.15
CA SER A 115 16.33 0.16 5.25
C SER A 115 16.10 1.58 4.75
N ILE A 116 14.93 2.14 5.03
CA ILE A 116 14.58 3.49 4.64
C ILE A 116 14.75 4.47 5.79
N THR A 117 15.28 5.65 5.50
CA THR A 117 15.33 6.75 6.47
C THR A 117 14.10 7.64 6.26
N GLY A 118 13.15 7.55 7.19
CA GLY A 118 11.95 8.37 7.18
C GLY A 118 12.19 9.82 7.62
N MET A 119 11.10 10.59 7.76
CA MET A 119 11.13 12.00 8.16
C MET A 119 11.82 12.25 9.52
N LEU A 120 11.86 11.26 10.41
CA LEU A 120 12.50 11.35 11.73
C LEU A 120 14.00 11.03 11.69
N GLY A 121 14.57 10.78 10.51
CA GLY A 121 16.02 10.64 10.32
C GLY A 121 16.63 9.34 10.86
N THR A 122 15.82 8.43 11.38
CA THR A 122 16.27 7.11 11.84
C THR A 122 16.00 6.08 10.74
N PRO A 123 17.00 5.27 10.32
CA PRO A 123 16.77 4.16 9.40
C PRO A 123 15.86 3.11 10.03
N GLU A 124 14.86 2.67 9.27
CA GLU A 124 13.89 1.66 9.68
C GLU A 124 13.89 0.53 8.65
N PRO A 125 13.83 -0.74 9.08
CA PRO A 125 13.79 -1.86 8.15
C PRO A 125 12.48 -1.86 7.37
N CYS A 126 12.56 -2.18 6.09
CA CYS A 126 11.40 -2.27 5.20
C CYS A 126 11.50 -3.47 4.26
N ILE A 127 10.37 -3.79 3.65
CA ILE A 127 10.22 -4.86 2.68
C ILE A 127 9.45 -4.35 1.47
N HIS A 128 9.87 -4.80 0.30
CA HIS A 128 9.25 -4.55 -0.98
C HIS A 128 8.85 -5.89 -1.59
N ILE A 129 7.60 -6.04 -1.98
CA ILE A 129 7.10 -7.25 -2.63
C ILE A 129 6.43 -6.87 -3.94
N THR A 130 6.85 -7.55 -5.01
CA THR A 130 6.14 -7.58 -6.28
C THR A 130 5.39 -8.89 -6.37
N ALA A 131 4.08 -8.84 -6.60
CA ALA A 131 3.22 -10.00 -6.68
C ALA A 131 2.25 -9.89 -7.87
N LYS A 132 1.79 -11.02 -8.38
CA LYS A 132 0.85 -11.11 -9.50
C LYS A 132 -0.52 -11.57 -9.01
N ARG A 133 -1.60 -10.99 -9.53
CA ARG A 133 -2.96 -11.49 -9.36
C ARG A 133 -3.05 -12.91 -9.94
N GLY A 134 -3.45 -13.89 -9.12
CA GLY A 134 -3.65 -15.28 -9.51
C GLY A 134 -4.90 -15.52 -10.34
#